data_AF-A0A961EVI9-F1
#
_entry.id   AF-A0A961EVI9-F1
#
_cell.length_a   1.000
_cell.length_b   1.000
_cell.length_c   1.000
_cell.angle_alpha   90.00
_cell.angle_beta   90.00
_cell.angle_gamma   90.00
#
_symmetry.space_group_name_H-M   'P 1'
#
loop_
_entity.id
_entity.type
_entity.pdbx_description
1 polymer ?
#
loop_
_entity_poly.entity_id
_entity_poly.type
_entity_poly.pdbx_seq_one_letter_code
_entity_poly.pdbx_strand_id
1 'polypeptide(L)'
;VGDHGCEYMTGGRVVILGRTGRNFAAGMSGGIAYIWDPENRFRDQVNAAMVDLEPLVEPQDIDEVLHMITRHQEYTGSSRAAAILKDWPERIRDFVKVIPGDYKMALQKMEEENAMKMQQNTTRARI
;
A
#
# COMPACT_ATOMS: atom_id res chain seq x y z
N VAL A 1 13.50 0.17 8.32
CA VAL A 1 12.70 0.45 9.54
C VAL A 1 12.98 -0.67 10.54
N GLY A 2 13.05 -0.38 11.83
CA GLY A 2 13.33 -1.39 12.87
C GLY A 2 12.13 -2.30 13.18
N ASP A 3 12.19 -2.98 14.32
CA ASP A 3 11.05 -3.74 14.87
C ASP A 3 9.85 -2.80 15.13
N HIS A 4 8.63 -3.34 15.09
CA HIS A 4 7.37 -2.60 15.35
C HIS A 4 7.05 -1.46 14.36
N GLY A 5 7.54 -1.57 13.12
CA GLY A 5 7.17 -0.61 12.07
C GLY A 5 5.65 -0.59 11.83
N CYS A 6 5.08 0.61 11.69
CA CYS A 6 3.63 0.85 11.52
C CYS A 6 2.74 0.27 12.63
N GLU A 7 3.30 0.04 13.82
CA GLU A 7 2.51 -0.35 14.99
C GLU A 7 1.47 0.74 15.34
N TYR A 8 0.24 0.32 15.62
CA TYR A 8 -0.91 1.20 15.89
C TYR A 8 -1.19 2.26 14.80
N MET A 9 -0.78 2.01 13.56
CA MET A 9 -1.14 2.89 12.45
C MET A 9 -2.67 2.87 12.22
N THR A 10 -3.27 4.06 12.20
CA THR A 10 -4.73 4.27 12.10
C THR A 10 -5.16 4.95 10.80
N GLY A 11 -4.22 5.36 9.96
CA GLY A 11 -4.49 6.03 8.70
C GLY A 11 -3.21 6.45 7.96
N GLY A 12 -3.39 6.94 6.73
CA GLY A 12 -2.29 7.37 5.86
C GLY A 12 -1.73 6.27 4.97
N ARG A 13 -0.67 6.63 4.22
CA ARG A 13 0.04 5.77 3.28
C ARG A 13 1.52 5.76 3.65
N VAL A 14 2.14 4.58 3.69
CA VAL A 14 3.58 4.42 3.97
C VAL A 14 4.23 3.62 2.85
N VAL A 15 5.39 4.06 2.35
CA VAL A 15 6.23 3.27 1.44
C VAL A 15 7.58 3.02 2.10
N ILE A 16 8.02 1.77 2.17
CA ILE A 16 9.31 1.39 2.77
C ILE A 16 10.18 0.74 1.70
N LEU A 17 11.25 1.44 1.31
CA LEU A 17 12.20 0.99 0.29
C LEU A 17 13.34 0.14 0.88
N GLY A 18 13.05 -0.73 1.85
CA GLY A 18 14.08 -1.54 2.46
C GLY A 18 13.57 -2.43 3.58
N ARG A 19 14.51 -3.07 4.26
CA ARG A 19 14.20 -4.06 5.29
C ARG A 19 13.40 -3.45 6.44
N THR A 20 12.48 -4.26 6.95
CA THR A 20 11.75 -4.04 8.20
C THR A 20 12.30 -4.95 9.30
N GLY A 21 11.94 -4.66 10.55
CA GLY A 21 12.14 -5.55 11.68
C GLY A 21 10.91 -6.39 11.97
N ARG A 22 10.98 -7.18 13.04
CA ARG A 22 9.92 -8.08 13.49
C ARG A 22 8.70 -7.31 13.99
N ASN A 23 7.58 -8.03 14.08
CA ASN A 23 6.32 -7.54 14.63
C ASN A 23 5.80 -6.27 13.90
N PHE A 24 6.07 -6.17 12.59
CA PHE A 24 5.56 -5.08 11.76
C PHE A 24 4.03 -5.11 11.73
N ALA A 25 3.41 -3.93 11.72
CA ALA A 25 1.95 -3.72 11.67
C ALA A 25 1.15 -4.28 12.86
N ALA A 26 1.79 -4.52 14.02
CA ALA A 26 1.06 -4.90 15.22
C ALA A 26 0.02 -3.82 15.60
N GLY A 27 -1.24 -4.24 15.81
CA GLY A 27 -2.32 -3.30 16.12
C GLY A 27 -2.64 -2.27 15.01
N MET A 28 -2.15 -2.47 13.79
CA MET A 28 -2.47 -1.60 12.65
C MET A 28 -3.96 -1.74 12.30
N SER A 29 -4.72 -0.67 12.49
CA SER A 29 -6.18 -0.67 12.33
C SER A 29 -6.67 0.20 11.17
N GLY A 30 -5.79 1.02 10.57
CA GLY A 30 -6.14 1.79 9.38
C GLY A 30 -4.95 2.26 8.56
N GLY A 31 -5.22 2.63 7.30
CA GLY A 31 -4.21 3.02 6.33
C GLY A 31 -3.59 1.85 5.56
N ILE A 32 -2.61 2.14 4.72
CA ILE A 32 -1.97 1.15 3.83
C ILE A 32 -0.45 1.36 3.85
N ALA A 33 0.31 0.27 3.97
CA ALA A 33 1.76 0.28 3.80
C ALA A 33 2.18 -0.54 2.59
N TYR A 34 3.20 -0.08 1.86
CA TYR A 34 3.78 -0.78 0.72
C TYR A 34 5.27 -1.02 0.98
N ILE A 35 5.69 -2.26 0.92
CA ILE A 35 7.02 -2.70 1.32
C ILE A 35 7.74 -3.26 0.12
N TRP A 36 8.90 -2.69 -0.22
CA TRP A 36 9.79 -3.26 -1.22
C TRP A 36 10.57 -4.42 -0.62
N ASP A 37 10.25 -5.65 -1.03
CA ASP A 37 10.77 -6.91 -0.51
C ASP A 37 11.35 -7.81 -1.63
N PRO A 38 12.46 -7.40 -2.28
CA PRO A 38 13.08 -8.17 -3.36
C PRO A 38 13.68 -9.52 -2.91
N GLU A 39 13.83 -9.73 -1.60
CA GLU A 39 14.35 -10.98 -1.02
C GLU A 39 13.23 -11.91 -0.52
N ASN A 40 11.96 -11.52 -0.66
CA ASN A 40 10.78 -12.26 -0.20
C ASN A 40 10.87 -12.71 1.28
N ARG A 41 11.36 -11.82 2.16
CA ARG A 41 11.54 -12.08 3.60
C ARG A 41 10.60 -11.30 4.51
N PHE A 42 9.78 -10.42 3.95
CA PHE A 42 8.91 -9.55 4.73
C PHE A 42 7.82 -10.33 5.46
N ARG A 43 7.32 -11.41 4.86
CA ARG A 43 6.23 -12.22 5.43
C ARG A 43 6.53 -12.72 6.84
N ASP A 44 7.78 -13.09 7.13
CA ASP A 44 8.20 -13.61 8.43
C ASP A 44 8.35 -12.51 9.50
N GLN A 45 8.26 -11.24 9.11
CA GLN A 45 8.47 -10.08 9.97
C GLN A 45 7.15 -9.42 10.40
N VAL A 46 6.03 -9.83 9.82
CA VAL A 46 4.71 -9.19 10.02
C VAL A 46 3.93 -9.84 11.15
N ASN A 47 3.27 -9.01 11.95
CA ASN A 47 2.18 -9.43 12.80
C ASN A 47 0.88 -9.46 12.00
N ALA A 48 0.47 -10.66 11.57
CA ALA A 48 -0.69 -10.85 10.70
C ALA A 48 -2.03 -10.92 11.44
N ALA A 49 -2.11 -10.50 12.72
CA ALA A 49 -3.34 -10.64 13.50
C ALA A 49 -4.51 -9.78 12.99
N MET A 50 -4.20 -8.62 12.38
CA MET A 50 -5.21 -7.66 11.92
C MET A 50 -5.03 -7.23 10.46
N VAL A 51 -3.94 -7.65 9.82
CA VAL A 51 -3.55 -7.18 8.48
C VAL A 51 -3.45 -8.33 7.49
N ASP A 52 -3.85 -8.04 6.26
CA ASP A 52 -3.64 -8.87 5.09
C ASP A 52 -2.37 -8.42 4.35
N LEU A 53 -1.69 -9.39 3.73
CA LEU A 53 -0.58 -9.16 2.81
C LEU A 53 -1.04 -9.48 1.39
N GLU A 54 -0.92 -8.50 0.50
CA GLU A 54 -1.36 -8.59 -0.89
C GLU A 54 -0.23 -8.20 -1.85
N PRO A 55 -0.17 -8.75 -3.07
CA PRO A 55 0.70 -8.21 -4.10
C PRO A 55 0.22 -6.83 -4.55
N LEU A 56 1.15 -5.97 -4.97
CA LEU A 56 0.82 -4.66 -5.54
C LEU A 56 0.35 -4.80 -7.00
N VAL A 57 -0.96 -4.98 -7.20
CA VAL A 57 -1.58 -5.19 -8.54
C VAL A 57 -2.63 -4.17 -8.93
N GLU A 58 -3.23 -3.48 -7.96
CA GLU A 58 -4.29 -2.50 -8.22
C GLU A 58 -3.72 -1.22 -8.85
N PRO A 59 -4.19 -0.75 -10.02
CA PRO A 59 -3.62 0.40 -10.72
C PRO A 59 -3.51 1.66 -9.86
N GLN A 60 -4.51 1.93 -9.01
CA GLN A 60 -4.53 3.09 -8.13
C GLN A 60 -3.44 3.01 -7.05
N ASP A 61 -3.17 1.81 -6.53
CA ASP A 61 -2.09 1.60 -5.57
C ASP A 61 -0.73 1.71 -6.27
N ILE A 62 -0.60 1.17 -7.48
CA ILE A 62 0.60 1.25 -8.32
C ILE A 62 0.99 2.70 -8.58
N ASP A 63 0.02 3.50 -9.03
CA ASP A 63 0.23 4.92 -9.34
C ASP A 63 0.61 5.72 -8.08
N GLU A 64 -0.02 5.43 -6.92
CA GLU A 64 0.35 6.07 -5.66
C GLU A 64 1.80 5.73 -5.27
N VAL A 65 2.18 4.45 -5.30
CA VAL A 65 3.52 4.03 -4.90
C VAL A 65 4.56 4.66 -5.83
N LEU A 66 4.33 4.63 -7.14
CA LEU A 66 5.19 5.28 -8.12
C LEU A 66 5.34 6.78 -7.82
N HIS A 67 4.23 7.47 -7.55
CA HIS A 67 4.24 8.89 -7.21
C HIS A 67 5.01 9.19 -5.92
N MET A 68 4.81 8.38 -4.87
CA MET A 68 5.51 8.52 -3.59
C MET A 68 7.01 8.31 -3.73
N ILE A 69 7.44 7.29 -4.49
CA ILE A 69 8.86 6.99 -4.72
C ILE A 69 9.50 8.08 -5.59
N THR A 70 8.80 8.56 -6.61
CA THR A 70 9.28 9.66 -7.48
C THR A 70 9.54 10.91 -6.66
N ARG A 71 8.55 11.37 -5.88
CA ARG A 71 8.74 12.52 -4.98
C ARG A 71 9.86 12.30 -3.97
N HIS A 72 9.98 11.09 -3.43
CA HIS A 72 11.08 10.78 -2.52
C HIS A 72 12.44 10.91 -3.21
N GLN A 73 12.59 10.45 -4.46
CA GLN A 73 13.80 10.62 -5.24
C GLN A 73 14.09 12.10 -5.52
N GLU A 74 13.09 12.88 -5.93
CA GLU A 74 13.22 14.30 -6.22
C GLU A 74 13.64 15.12 -4.99
N TYR A 75 13.02 14.85 -3.83
CA TYR A 75 13.29 15.62 -2.62
C TYR A 75 14.58 15.22 -1.89
N THR A 76 15.07 14.00 -2.08
CA THR A 76 16.19 13.47 -1.27
C THR A 76 17.41 13.07 -2.09
N GLY A 77 17.28 12.94 -3.41
CA GLY A 77 18.33 12.37 -4.26
C GLY A 77 18.60 10.89 -3.99
N SER A 78 17.67 10.16 -3.36
CA SER A 78 17.84 8.77 -2.95
C SER A 78 18.25 7.88 -4.13
N SER A 79 19.49 7.37 -4.09
CA SER A 79 20.03 6.45 -5.10
C SER A 79 19.24 5.15 -5.18
N ARG A 80 18.67 4.71 -4.05
CA ARG A 80 17.80 3.54 -3.99
C ARG A 80 16.47 3.79 -4.69
N ALA A 81 15.84 4.93 -4.44
CA ALA A 81 14.60 5.29 -5.13
C ALA A 81 14.86 5.41 -6.64
N ALA A 82 15.96 6.05 -7.05
CA ALA A 82 16.38 6.11 -8.45
C ALA A 82 16.56 4.71 -9.08
N ALA A 83 17.19 3.78 -8.37
CA ALA A 83 17.37 2.41 -8.84
C ALA A 83 16.05 1.66 -9.01
N ILE A 84 15.10 1.84 -8.08
CA ILE A 84 13.77 1.23 -8.17
C ILE A 84 12.97 1.83 -9.35
N LEU A 85 13.01 3.16 -9.52
CA LEU A 85 12.30 3.85 -10.59
C LEU A 85 12.84 3.51 -11.98
N LYS A 86 14.15 3.27 -12.10
CA LYS A 86 14.80 2.95 -13.38
C LYS A 86 14.21 1.69 -14.03
N ASP A 87 13.91 0.68 -13.23
CA ASP A 87 13.38 -0.62 -13.68
C ASP A 87 11.98 -0.86 -13.07
N TRP A 88 11.15 0.19 -12.99
CA TRP A 88 9.86 0.15 -12.29
C TRP A 88 8.93 -1.01 -12.73
N PRO A 89 8.73 -1.28 -14.04
CA PRO A 89 7.83 -2.34 -14.50
C PRO A 89 8.17 -3.72 -13.94
N GLU A 90 9.45 -4.00 -13.69
CA GLU A 90 9.93 -5.25 -13.11
C GLU A 90 9.86 -5.20 -11.59
N ARG A 91 10.23 -4.06 -10.99
CA ARG A 91 10.35 -3.89 -9.53
C ARG A 91 9.02 -3.86 -8.79
N ILE A 92 7.93 -3.53 -9.49
CA ILE A 92 6.59 -3.52 -8.90
C ILE A 92 6.19 -4.87 -8.29
N ARG A 93 6.69 -5.97 -8.86
CA ARG A 93 6.39 -7.34 -8.40
C ARG A 93 7.06 -7.68 -7.06
N ASP A 94 8.07 -6.90 -6.69
CA ASP A 94 8.78 -7.03 -5.41
C ASP A 94 8.06 -6.28 -4.28
N PHE A 95 6.92 -5.62 -4.54
CA PHE A 95 6.16 -4.90 -3.52
C PHE A 95 5.07 -5.75 -2.87
N VAL A 96 5.01 -5.67 -1.55
CA VAL A 96 3.93 -6.21 -0.73
C VAL A 96 3.09 -5.06 -0.16
N LYS A 97 1.78 -5.11 -0.39
CA LYS A 97 0.78 -4.25 0.23
C LYS A 97 0.36 -4.86 1.58
N VAL A 98 0.33 -4.02 2.61
CA VAL A 98 -0.15 -4.34 3.95
C VAL A 98 -1.38 -3.50 4.21
N ILE A 99 -2.50 -4.16 4.50
CA ILE A 99 -3.78 -3.49 4.70
C ILE A 99 -4.56 -4.17 5.84
N PRO A 100 -5.15 -3.42 6.79
CA PRO A 100 -6.00 -4.02 7.83
C PRO A 100 -7.27 -4.61 7.23
N GLY A 101 -7.65 -5.81 7.66
CA GLY A 101 -8.82 -6.51 7.11
C GLY A 101 -10.12 -5.71 7.24
N ASP A 102 -10.37 -5.14 8.42
CA ASP A 102 -11.54 -4.29 8.67
C ASP A 102 -11.53 -3.02 7.82
N TYR A 103 -10.36 -2.42 7.66
CA TYR A 103 -10.18 -1.23 6.82
C TYR A 103 -10.44 -1.54 5.34
N LYS A 104 -9.92 -2.67 4.85
CA LYS A 104 -10.17 -3.17 3.49
C LYS A 104 -11.67 -3.38 3.25
N MET A 105 -12.38 -4.04 4.16
CA MET A 105 -13.82 -4.23 4.05
C MET A 105 -14.58 -2.90 4.01
N ALA A 106 -14.16 -1.92 4.80
CA ALA A 106 -14.76 -0.59 4.78
C ALA A 106 -14.54 0.12 3.42
N LEU A 107 -13.33 0.05 2.85
CA LEU A 107 -13.03 0.62 1.53
C LEU A 107 -13.88 0.00 0.43
N GLN A 108 -13.99 -1.33 0.40
CA GLN A 108 -14.79 -2.04 -0.59
C GLN A 108 -16.26 -1.62 -0.55
N LYS A 109 -16.85 -1.53 0.64
CA LYS A 109 -18.23 -1.04 0.81
C LYS A 109 -18.41 0.38 0.29
N MET A 110 -17.47 1.27 0.57
CA MET A 110 -17.51 2.65 0.07
C MET A 110 -17.43 2.71 -1.46
N GLU A 111 -16.58 1.87 -2.08
CA GLU A 111 -16.47 1.78 -3.54
C GLU A 111 -17.77 1.27 -4.18
N GLU A 112 -18.37 0.22 -3.61
CA GLU A 112 -19.66 -0.32 -4.05
C GLU A 112 -20.78 0.73 -3.95
N GLU A 113 -20.88 1.43 -2.81
CA GLU A 113 -21.86 2.50 -2.61
C GLU A 113 -21.67 3.65 -3.61
N ASN A 114 -20.42 4.03 -3.89
CA ASN A 114 -20.10 5.08 -4.85
C ASN A 114 -20.47 4.66 -6.28
N ALA A 115 -20.18 3.40 -6.65
CA ALA A 115 -20.57 2.85 -7.95
C ALA A 115 -22.10 2.83 -8.11
N MET A 116 -22.84 2.41 -7.08
CA MET A 116 -24.31 2.44 -7.08
C MET A 116 -24.87 3.86 -7.26
N LYS A 117 -24.33 4.84 -6.52
CA LYS A 117 -24.74 6.26 -6.65
C LYS A 117 -24.48 6.79 -8.06
N MET A 118 -23.34 6.45 -8.68
CA MET A 118 -23.00 6.86 -10.04
C MET A 118 -23.97 6.30 -11.08
N GLN A 119 -24.37 5.04 -10.91
CA GLN A 119 -25.33 4.37 -11.81
C GLN A 119 -26.74 4.97 -11.69
N GLN A 120 -27.19 5.30 -10.48
CA GLN A 120 -28.47 5.97 -10.25
C GLN A 120 -28.50 7.37 -10.89
N ASN A 121 -27.42 8.14 -10.75
CA ASN A 121 -27.32 9.48 -11.34
C ASN A 121 -27.32 9.43 -12.88
N THR A 122 -26.60 8.45 -13.47
CA THR A 122 -26.57 8.25 -14.92
C THR A 122 -27.94 7.82 -15.48
N THR A 123 -28.69 7.01 -14.72
CA THR A 123 -30.02 6.55 -15.12
C THR A 123 -31.05 7.68 -15.06
N ARG A 124 -30.98 8.55 -14.05
CA ARG A 124 -31.86 9.73 -13.92
C ARG A 124 -31.57 10.83 -14.95
N ALA A 125 -30.32 10.98 -15.39
CA ALA A 125 -29.94 12.00 -16.38
C ALA A 125 -30.31 11.64 -17.83
N ARG A 126 -30.78 10.41 -18.09
CA ARG A 126 -31.19 9.93 -19.43
C ARG A 126 -32.72 9.91 -19.65
N ILE A 127 -33.49 10.34 -18.65
CA ILE A 127 -34.96 10.51 -18.69
C ILE A 127 -35.25 12.01 -18.71
#